data_AF-A0A9Q8QAN8-F1
#
_entry.id   AF-A0A9Q8QAN8-F1
#
_cell.length_a   1.000
_cell.length_b   1.000
_cell.length_c   1.000
_cell.angle_alpha   90.00
_cell.angle_beta   90.00
_cell.angle_gamma   90.00
#
_symmetry.space_group_name_H-M   'P 1'
#
loop_
_entity.id
_entity.type
_entity.pdbx_description
1 polymer ?
#
loop_
_entity_poly.entity_id
_entity_poly.type
_entity_poly.pdbx_seq_one_letter_code
_entity_poly.pdbx_strand_id
1 'polypeptide(L)' 'MPLFASLPPEILDRILEMLPPEEVLVFRRVCRLADKYITSNTTLHRAMYRHAFGRHKEDNIGWQDLQELLKLCNEMRR' A
#
# COMPACT_ATOMS: atom_id res chain seq x y z
N MET A 1 23.66 6.51 1.20
CA MET A 1 22.67 5.99 2.17
C MET A 1 21.35 5.78 1.44
N PRO A 2 20.62 4.68 1.64
CA PRO A 2 19.33 4.52 0.99
C PRO A 2 18.37 5.53 1.62
N LEU A 3 17.98 6.55 0.84
CA LEU A 3 17.10 7.66 1.22
C LEU A 3 15.83 7.17 1.96
N PHE A 4 15.38 5.96 1.63
CA PHE A 4 14.23 5.29 2.25
C PHE A 4 14.40 4.90 3.73
N ALA A 5 15.57 4.41 4.12
CA ALA A 5 15.80 4.02 5.52
C ALA A 5 16.07 5.23 6.43
N SER A 6 16.35 6.40 5.85
CA SER A 6 16.59 7.64 6.58
C SER A 6 15.34 8.49 6.79
N LEU A 7 14.22 8.16 6.14
CA LEU A 7 12.96 8.88 6.35
C LEU A 7 12.28 8.39 7.65
N PRO A 8 11.66 9.31 8.42
CA PRO A 8 10.76 8.91 9.49
C PRO A 8 9.60 8.07 8.93
N PRO A 9 9.13 7.02 9.65
CA PRO A 9 8.02 6.18 9.21
C PRO A 9 6.77 6.96 8.85
N GLU A 10 6.46 8.03 9.59
CA GLU A 10 5.27 8.86 9.37
C GLU A 10 5.32 9.61 8.04
N ILE A 11 6.52 10.02 7.62
CA ILE A 11 6.73 10.69 6.34
C ILE A 11 6.61 9.67 5.21
N LEU A 12 7.18 8.48 5.41
CA LEU A 12 7.08 7.38 4.46
C LEU A 12 5.61 6.96 4.25
N ASP A 13 4.84 6.84 5.33
CA ASP A 13 3.41 6.55 5.26
C ASP A 13 2.67 7.59 4.42
N ARG A 14 2.86 8.88 4.70
CA ARG A 14 2.19 9.93 3.93
C ARG A 14 2.57 9.91 2.45
N ILE A 15 3.83 9.65 2.12
CA ILE A 15 4.25 9.52 0.72
C ILE A 15 3.50 8.36 0.06
N LEU A 16 3.46 7.19 0.70
CA LEU A 16 2.81 6.00 0.16
C LEU A 16 1.28 6.12 0.09
N GLU A 17 0.66 6.84 1.03
CA GLU A 17 -0.78 7.13 1.03
C GLU A 17 -1.22 8.06 -0.10
N MET A 18 -0.32 8.91 -0.59
CA MET A 18 -0.60 9.78 -1.75
C MET A 18 -0.49 9.05 -3.10
N LEU A 19 0.07 7.84 -3.11
CA LEU A 19 0.25 7.06 -4.32
C LEU A 19 -0.98 6.22 -4.63
N PRO A 20 -1.31 6.03 -5.92
CA PRO A 20 -2.24 5.00 -6.33
C PRO A 20 -1.76 3.61 -5.83
N PRO A 21 -2.69 2.72 -5.48
CA PRO A 21 -2.34 1.40 -4.96
C PRO A 21 -1.40 0.60 -5.87
N GLU A 22 -1.53 0.77 -7.18
CA GLU A 22 -0.70 0.14 -8.20
C GLU A 22 0.76 0.61 -8.11
N GLU A 23 0.99 1.89 -7.82
CA GLU A 23 2.33 2.46 -7.67
C GLU A 23 3.00 2.00 -6.36
N VAL A 24 2.23 1.84 -5.27
CA VAL A 24 2.74 1.26 -4.02
C VAL A 24 3.18 -0.20 -4.23
N LEU A 25 2.46 -0.96 -5.06
CA LEU A 25 2.85 -2.33 -5.43
C LEU A 25 4.16 -2.38 -6.21
N VAL A 26 4.39 -1.41 -7.10
CA VAL A 26 5.69 -1.25 -7.79
C VAL A 26 6.76 -0.85 -6.78
N PHE A 27 6.45 0.08 -5.88
CA PHE A 27 7.35 0.56 -4.84
C PHE A 27 7.87 -0.57 -3.93
N ARG A 28 7.00 -1.53 -3.60
CA ARG A 28 7.36 -2.75 -2.86
C ARG A 28 8.56 -3.50 -3.45
N ARG A 29 8.70 -3.49 -4.78
CA ARG A 29 9.74 -4.25 -5.50
C ARG A 29 11.10 -3.56 -5.51
N VAL A 30 11.20 -2.32 -5.04
CA VAL A 30 12.43 -1.52 -5.09
C VAL A 30 13.51 -2.08 -4.16
N CYS A 31 13.15 -2.50 -2.94
CA CYS A 31 14.09 -3.15 -2.03
C CYS A 31 13.37 -3.99 -0.96
N ARG A 32 14.13 -4.87 -0.29
CA ARG A 32 13.60 -5.73 0.80
C ARG A 32 13.03 -4.92 1.97
N LEU A 33 13.57 -3.74 2.24
CA LEU A 33 13.07 -2.86 3.30
C LEU A 33 11.67 -2.34 2.94
N ALA A 34 11.47 -1.89 1.70
CA ALA A 34 10.18 -1.46 1.20
C ALA A 34 9.16 -2.60 1.21
N ASP A 35 9.58 -3.80 0.81
CA ASP A 35 8.73 -5.00 0.87
C ASP A 35 8.26 -5.30 2.30
N LYS A 36 9.20 -5.37 3.25
CA LYS A 36 8.88 -5.59 4.66
C LYS A 36 8.00 -4.47 5.24
N TYR A 37 8.31 -3.22 4.91
CA TYR A 37 7.55 -2.07 5.39
C TYR A 37 6.11 -2.13 4.92
N ILE A 38 5.89 -2.28 3.61
CA ILE A 38 4.54 -2.29 3.03
C ILE A 38 3.76 -3.48 3.58
N THR A 39 4.31 -4.71 3.48
CA THR A 39 3.59 -5.94 3.88
C THR A 39 3.19 -6.01 5.36
N SER A 40 3.91 -5.32 6.25
CA SER A 40 3.61 -5.29 7.69
C SER A 40 2.79 -4.08 8.13
N ASN A 41 2.50 -3.13 7.25
CA ASN A 41 1.87 -1.87 7.59
C ASN A 41 0.35 -1.89 7.31
N THR A 42 -0.40 -2.30 8.33
CA THR A 42 -1.87 -2.38 8.27
C THR A 42 -2.54 -1.01 8.12
N THR A 43 -1.93 0.06 8.62
CA THR A 43 -2.42 1.44 8.43
C THR A 43 -2.39 1.81 6.96
N LEU A 44 -1.26 1.56 6.29
CA LEU A 44 -1.10 1.78 4.87
C LEU A 44 -2.10 0.95 4.05
N HIS A 45 -2.31 -0.32 4.40
CA HIS A 45 -3.31 -1.16 3.73
C HIS A 45 -4.72 -0.56 3.79
N ARG A 46 -5.14 -0.10 4.98
CA ARG A 46 -6.43 0.55 5.16
C ARG A 46 -6.55 1.83 4.33
N ALA A 47 -5.48 2.63 4.27
CA ALA A 47 -5.45 3.85 3.47
C ALA A 47 -5.56 3.54 1.97
N MET A 48 -4.79 2.58 1.47
CA MET A 48 -4.85 2.11 0.08
C MET A 48 -6.23 1.58 -0.29
N TYR A 49 -6.85 0.80 0.60
CA TYR A 49 -8.20 0.29 0.39
C TYR A 49 -9.23 1.42 0.29
N ARG A 50 -9.16 2.40 1.20
CA ARG A 50 -10.03 3.59 1.14
C ARG A 50 -9.82 4.39 -0.15
N HIS A 51 -8.58 4.47 -0.64
CA HIS A 51 -8.28 5.14 -1.90
C HIS A 51 -8.87 4.39 -3.11
N ALA A 52 -8.82 3.06 -3.10
CA ALA A 52 -9.32 2.22 -4.20
C ALA A 52 -10.85 2.06 -4.23
N PHE A 53 -11.49 1.93 -3.05
CA PHE A 53 -12.89 1.50 -2.91
C PHE A 53 -13.79 2.48 -2.16
N GLY A 54 -13.25 3.57 -1.62
CA GLY A 54 -14.00 4.53 -0.81
C GLY A 54 -14.22 4.09 0.64
N ARG A 55 -15.16 4.72 1.35
CA ARG A 55 -15.39 4.52 2.80
C ARG A 55 -16.27 3.29 3.08
N HIS A 56 -15.79 2.08 2.84
CA HIS A 56 -16.48 0.88 3.33
C HIS A 56 -15.63 0.06 4.32
N LYS A 57 -15.85 0.37 5.61
CA LYS A 57 -16.10 -0.50 6.77
C LYS A 57 -15.33 -1.82 7.01
N GLU A 58 -14.17 -2.07 6.42
CA GLU A 58 -13.32 -3.17 6.87
C GLU A 58 -12.09 -2.67 7.62
N ASP A 59 -12.14 -2.80 8.94
CA ASP A 59 -11.05 -2.41 9.84
C ASP A 59 -9.91 -3.44 9.87
N ASN A 60 -10.08 -4.64 9.30
CA ASN A 60 -9.05 -5.69 9.30
C ASN A 60 -8.76 -6.22 7.89
N ILE A 61 -8.24 -5.35 7.03
CA ILE A 61 -7.77 -5.75 5.71
C ILE A 61 -6.28 -6.06 5.79
N GLY A 62 -5.94 -7.33 5.56
CA GLY A 62 -4.56 -7.77 5.45
C GLY A 62 -3.95 -7.41 4.09
N TRP A 63 -2.62 -7.58 3.99
CA TRP A 63 -1.92 -7.35 2.73
C TRP A 63 -2.45 -8.26 1.59
N GLN A 64 -2.77 -9.50 1.91
CA GLN A 64 -3.25 -10.50 0.94
C GLN A 64 -4.62 -10.11 0.36
N ASP A 65 -5.56 -9.72 1.23
CA ASP A 65 -6.88 -9.23 0.83
C ASP A 65 -6.75 -8.03 -0.12
N LEU A 66 -5.86 -7.09 0.22
CA LEU A 66 -5.59 -5.91 -0.60
C LEU A 66 -5.04 -6.27 -1.98
N GLN A 67 -4.14 -7.27 -2.07
CA GLN A 67 -3.62 -7.72 -3.35
C GLN A 67 -4.69 -8.37 -4.24
N GLU A 68 -5.57 -9.18 -3.68
CA GLU A 68 -6.67 -9.81 -4.42
C GLU A 68 -7.67 -8.76 -4.91
N LEU A 69 -8.03 -7.81 -4.05
CA LEU A 69 -8.92 -6.71 -4.37
C LEU A 69 -8.36 -5.81 -5.49
N LEU A 70 -7.07 -5.48 -5.44
CA LEU A 70 -6.43 -4.70 -6.51
C LEU A 70 -6.33 -5.46 -7.83
N LYS A 71 -6.20 -6.79 -7.80
CA LYS A 71 -6.28 -7.61 -9.01
C LYS A 71 -7.68 -7.54 -9.62
N LEU A 72 -8.72 -7.75 -8.81
CA LEU A 72 -10.12 -7.69 -9.24
C LEU A 72 -10.46 -6.31 -9.85
N CYS A 73 -10.01 -5.22 -9.23
CA CYS A 73 -10.18 -3.88 -9.79
C CYS A 73 -9.50 -3.68 -11.14
N ASN A 74 -8.30 -4.22 -11.32
CA ASN A 74 -7.58 -4.11 -12.60
C ASN A 74 -8.21 -4.99 -13.69
N GLU A 75 -8.81 -6.12 -13.32
CA GLU A 75 -9.54 -6.99 -14.25
C GLU A 75 -10.87 -6.36 -14.70
N MET A 76 -11.61 -5.69 -13.80
CA MET A 76 -12.86 -5.00 -14.15
C MET A 76 -12.65 -3.71 -14.97
N ARG A 77 -11.43 -3.15 -14.98
CA ARG A 77 -11.08 -1.92 -15.71
C ARG A 77 -10.61 -2.20 -17.14
N ARG A 78 -10.51 -3.46 -17.56
CA ARG A 78 -10.19 -3.92 -18.93
C ARG A 78 -11.45 -4.26 -19.72
#